data_AF-H1G7C9-F1
#
_entry.id   AF-H1G7C9-F1
#
_cell.length_a   1.000
_cell.length_b   1.000
_cell.length_c   1.000
_cell.angle_alpha   90.00
_cell.angle_beta   90.00
_cell.angle_gamma   90.00
#
_symmetry.space_group_name_H-M   'P 1'
#
loop_
_entity.id
_entity.type
_entity.pdbx_description
1 polymer ?
#
loop_
_entity_poly.entity_id
_entity_poly.type
_entity_poly.pdbx_seq_one_letter_code
_entity_poly.pdbx_strand_id
1 'polypeptide(L)'
;MQLPEPDLFDAEIRALESACRAMGSGDHREHRHALGELIREFDRVIRDMRRLINHADRTERELSRANRRLTELTRNLAYRNRHDGLTGLLNRETLINEAEALLAVQGMSLILLDIDHFKQVNDRYGHPVGDQILRDVAAPGIRAW
;
A
#
# COMPACT_ATOMS: atom_id res chain seq x y z
N MET A 1 -18.92 -31.31 -27.12
CA MET A 1 -20.03 -31.40 -26.16
C MET A 1 -19.42 -31.23 -24.78
N GLN A 2 -19.43 -30.00 -24.23
CA GLN A 2 -18.94 -29.72 -22.88
C GLN A 2 -19.95 -30.33 -21.89
N LEU A 3 -19.47 -31.20 -21.00
CA LEU A 3 -20.27 -31.66 -19.86
C LEU A 3 -20.67 -30.43 -19.03
N PRO A 4 -21.93 -30.32 -18.57
CA PRO A 4 -22.32 -29.23 -17.68
C PRO A 4 -21.41 -29.28 -16.45
N GLU A 5 -20.87 -28.13 -16.03
CA GLU A 5 -20.12 -28.09 -14.78
C GLU A 5 -21.03 -28.60 -13.65
N PRO A 6 -20.56 -29.56 -12.83
CA PRO A 6 -21.37 -30.07 -11.74
C PRO A 6 -21.79 -28.90 -10.86
N ASP A 7 -23.09 -28.79 -10.58
CA ASP A 7 -23.63 -27.70 -9.76
C ASP A 7 -22.94 -27.77 -8.39
N LEU A 8 -22.34 -26.65 -7.98
CA LEU A 8 -21.56 -26.56 -6.75
C LEU A 8 -22.40 -26.97 -5.52
N PHE A 9 -23.72 -26.85 -5.61
CA PHE A 9 -24.68 -27.14 -4.54
C PHE A 9 -25.40 -28.47 -4.70
N ASP A 10 -25.03 -29.29 -5.69
CA ASP A 10 -25.69 -30.57 -5.97
C ASP A 10 -25.71 -31.51 -4.75
N ALA A 11 -24.64 -31.51 -3.95
CA ALA A 11 -24.54 -32.36 -2.77
C ALA A 11 -25.42 -31.85 -1.63
N GLU A 12 -25.45 -30.53 -1.44
CA GLU A 12 -26.25 -29.82 -0.46
C GLU A 12 -27.75 -29.96 -0.76
N ILE A 13 -28.14 -29.79 -2.02
CA ILE A 13 -29.53 -29.98 -2.48
C ILE A 13 -29.97 -31.42 -2.25
N ARG A 14 -29.14 -32.41 -2.60
CA ARG A 14 -29.45 -33.83 -2.34
C ARG A 14 -29.58 -34.16 -0.86
N ALA A 15 -28.70 -33.60 -0.02
CA ALA A 15 -28.78 -33.79 1.44
C ALA A 15 -30.06 -33.15 2.01
N LEU A 16 -30.45 -31.98 1.50
CA LEU A 16 -31.70 -31.31 1.89
C LEU A 16 -32.94 -32.13 1.49
N GLU A 17 -32.95 -32.64 0.26
CA GLU A 17 -34.03 -33.49 -0.24
C GLU A 17 -34.15 -34.81 0.55
N SER A 18 -33.00 -35.41 0.90
CA SER A 18 -32.92 -36.60 1.76
C SER A 18 -33.57 -36.34 3.12
N ALA A 19 -33.27 -35.19 3.73
CA ALA A 19 -33.89 -34.76 4.99
C ALA A 19 -35.40 -34.49 4.87
N CYS A 20 -35.85 -33.82 3.80
CA CYS A 20 -37.27 -33.58 3.54
C CYS A 20 -38.06 -34.88 3.38
N ARG A 21 -37.50 -35.89 2.67
CA ARG A 21 -38.11 -37.21 2.56
C ARG A 21 -38.19 -37.93 3.90
N ALA A 22 -37.11 -37.89 4.69
CA ALA A 22 -37.07 -38.52 6.00
C ALA A 22 -38.12 -37.94 6.96
N MET A 23 -38.39 -36.62 6.93
CA MET A 23 -39.42 -35.97 7.77
C MET A 23 -40.85 -36.49 7.54
N GLY A 24 -41.14 -37.00 6.33
CA GLY A 24 -42.43 -37.63 6.01
C GLY A 24 -42.49 -39.14 6.33
N SER A 25 -41.35 -39.74 6.68
CA SER A 25 -41.23 -41.16 6.99
C SER A 25 -41.54 -41.45 8.47
N GLY A 26 -41.97 -42.68 8.79
CA GLY A 26 -42.01 -43.16 10.17
C GLY A 26 -40.71 -43.86 10.62
N ASP A 27 -39.68 -43.92 9.76
CA ASP A 27 -38.49 -44.74 10.00
C ASP A 27 -37.34 -43.93 10.63
N HIS A 28 -36.95 -44.32 11.84
CA HIS A 28 -35.81 -43.74 12.54
C HIS A 28 -34.46 -43.98 11.85
N ARG A 29 -34.32 -44.95 10.94
CA ARG A 29 -33.09 -45.14 10.15
C ARG A 29 -32.95 -44.09 9.06
N GLU A 30 -34.02 -43.75 8.35
CA GLU A 30 -34.01 -42.69 7.34
C GLU A 30 -33.68 -41.33 7.96
N HIS A 31 -34.26 -41.02 9.13
CA HIS A 31 -33.93 -39.83 9.89
C HIS A 31 -32.45 -39.75 10.29
N ARG A 32 -31.88 -40.86 10.81
CA ARG A 32 -30.46 -40.91 11.18
C ARG A 32 -29.53 -40.77 9.97
N HIS A 33 -29.90 -41.35 8.84
CA HIS A 33 -29.13 -41.26 7.61
C HIS A 33 -29.10 -39.82 7.08
N ALA A 34 -30.27 -39.20 6.91
CA ALA A 34 -30.39 -37.83 6.42
C ALA A 34 -29.69 -36.81 7.32
N LEU A 35 -29.78 -36.98 8.65
CA LEU A 35 -29.04 -36.14 9.59
C LEU A 35 -27.51 -36.30 9.42
N GLY A 36 -27.03 -37.52 9.18
CA GLY A 36 -25.62 -37.78 8.91
C GLY A 36 -25.14 -37.23 7.57
N GLU A 37 -26.01 -37.09 6.57
CA GLU A 37 -25.72 -36.38 5.31
C GLU A 37 -25.62 -34.88 5.55
N LEU A 38 -26.61 -34.27 6.20
CA LEU A 38 -26.61 -32.84 6.51
C LEU A 38 -25.39 -32.42 7.35
N ILE A 39 -25.01 -33.20 8.36
CA ILE A 39 -23.83 -32.90 9.18
C ILE A 39 -22.55 -32.90 8.33
N ARG A 40 -22.42 -33.85 7.39
CA ARG A 40 -21.25 -33.95 6.51
C ARG A 40 -21.16 -32.78 5.55
N GLU A 41 -22.28 -32.40 4.93
CA GLU A 41 -22.31 -31.24 4.02
C GLU A 41 -22.10 -29.94 4.78
N PHE A 42 -22.69 -29.76 5.96
CA PHE A 42 -22.45 -28.58 6.80
C PHE A 42 -20.98 -28.45 7.23
N ASP A 43 -20.33 -29.56 7.63
CA ASP A 43 -18.90 -29.55 7.97
C ASP A 43 -18.03 -29.21 6.75
N ARG A 44 -18.39 -29.71 5.56
CA ARG A 44 -17.72 -29.35 4.31
C ARG A 44 -17.82 -27.85 4.04
N VAL A 45 -19.03 -27.29 4.09
CA VAL A 45 -19.27 -25.85 3.86
C VAL A 45 -18.50 -25.00 4.87
N ILE A 46 -18.50 -25.36 6.16
CA ILE A 46 -17.71 -24.65 7.17
C ILE A 46 -16.22 -24.69 6.85
N ARG A 47 -15.68 -25.84 6.43
CA ARG A 47 -14.27 -25.96 6.05
C ARG A 47 -13.93 -25.08 4.84
N ASP A 48 -14.79 -25.04 3.84
CA ASP A 48 -14.56 -24.23 2.64
C ASP A 48 -14.71 -22.73 2.93
N MET A 49 -15.71 -22.32 3.71
CA MET A 49 -15.81 -20.95 4.21
C MET A 49 -14.57 -20.52 5.00
N ARG A 50 -14.07 -21.37 5.91
CA ARG A 50 -12.83 -21.08 6.65
C ARG A 50 -11.63 -20.91 5.72
N ARG A 51 -11.54 -21.71 4.65
CA ARG A 51 -10.46 -21.56 3.64
C ARG A 51 -10.59 -20.23 2.89
N LEU A 52 -11.79 -19.85 2.47
CA LEU A 52 -12.05 -18.59 1.78
C LEU A 52 -11.74 -17.38 2.67
N ILE A 53 -12.20 -17.38 3.93
CA ILE A 53 -11.89 -16.31 4.89
C ILE A 53 -10.38 -16.18 5.06
N ASN A 54 -9.68 -17.29 5.29
CA ASN A 54 -8.22 -17.27 5.45
C ASN A 54 -7.49 -16.78 4.19
N HIS A 55 -8.02 -17.09 3.00
CA HIS A 55 -7.46 -16.60 1.74
C HIS A 55 -7.70 -15.09 1.57
N ALA A 56 -8.93 -14.63 1.80
CA ALA A 56 -9.28 -13.22 1.77
C ALA A 56 -8.42 -12.39 2.73
N ASP A 57 -8.24 -12.86 3.97
CA ASP A 57 -7.37 -12.26 4.98
C ASP A 57 -5.92 -12.10 4.49
N ARG A 58 -5.38 -13.11 3.80
CA ARG A 58 -4.00 -13.06 3.27
C ARG A 58 -3.90 -12.04 2.15
N THR A 59 -4.82 -12.09 1.19
CA THR A 59 -4.87 -11.18 0.06
C THR A 59 -5.05 -9.74 0.52
N GLU A 60 -5.90 -9.49 1.52
CA GLU A 60 -6.09 -8.17 2.11
C GLU A 60 -4.80 -7.66 2.76
N ARG A 61 -4.10 -8.50 3.52
CA ARG A 61 -2.81 -8.13 4.13
C ARG A 61 -1.74 -7.84 3.07
N GLU A 62 -1.69 -8.61 2.00
CA GLU A 62 -0.78 -8.38 0.88
C GLU A 62 -1.08 -7.06 0.18
N LEU A 63 -2.35 -6.79 -0.11
CA LEU A 63 -2.79 -5.54 -0.72
C LEU A 63 -2.46 -4.34 0.18
N SER A 64 -2.72 -4.46 1.47
CA SER A 64 -2.39 -3.41 2.45
C SER A 64 -0.89 -3.12 2.49
N ARG A 65 -0.04 -4.15 2.45
CA ARG A 65 1.44 -4.00 2.39
C ARG A 65 1.88 -3.35 1.08
N ALA A 66 1.34 -3.81 -0.05
CA ALA A 66 1.64 -3.23 -1.35
C ALA A 66 1.25 -1.75 -1.43
N ASN A 67 0.07 -1.40 -0.92
CA ASN A 67 -0.42 -0.02 -0.90
C ASN A 67 0.45 0.89 -0.01
N ARG A 68 0.85 0.42 1.18
CA ARG A 68 1.82 1.13 2.03
C ARG A 68 3.13 1.39 1.28
N ARG A 69 3.65 0.38 0.56
CA ARG A 69 4.89 0.51 -0.19
C ARG A 69 4.77 1.49 -1.35
N LEU A 70 3.66 1.46 -2.08
CA LEU A 70 3.36 2.43 -3.14
C LEU A 70 3.31 3.85 -2.57
N THR A 71 2.62 4.04 -1.44
CA THR A 71 2.54 5.35 -0.79
C THR A 71 3.92 5.88 -0.40
N GLU A 72 4.79 5.03 0.15
CA GLU A 72 6.16 5.39 0.51
C GLU A 72 7.01 5.76 -0.72
N LEU A 73 6.93 4.97 -1.79
CA LEU A 73 7.65 5.25 -3.03
C LEU A 73 7.18 6.56 -3.68
N THR A 74 5.87 6.79 -3.73
CA THR A 74 5.30 8.04 -4.25
C THR A 74 5.78 9.25 -3.43
N ARG A 75 5.80 9.15 -2.09
CA ARG A 75 6.33 10.22 -1.23
C ARG A 75 7.81 10.48 -1.49
N ASN A 76 8.63 9.44 -1.61
CA ASN A 76 10.06 9.57 -1.89
C ASN A 76 10.32 10.18 -3.26
N LEU A 77 9.55 9.79 -4.28
CA LEU A 77 9.64 10.37 -5.62
C LEU A 77 9.23 11.84 -5.62
N ALA A 78 8.12 12.17 -4.96
CA ALA A 78 7.67 13.56 -4.82
C ALA A 78 8.71 14.42 -4.09
N TYR A 79 9.34 13.90 -3.04
CA TYR A 79 10.42 14.59 -2.34
C TYR A 79 11.62 14.81 -3.24
N ARG A 80 12.14 13.76 -3.90
CA ARG A 80 13.30 13.88 -4.80
C ARG A 80 13.04 14.78 -6.00
N ASN A 81 11.80 14.82 -6.50
CA ASN A 81 11.43 15.71 -7.59
C ASN A 81 11.35 17.18 -7.16
N ARG A 82 11.17 17.45 -5.86
CA ARG A 82 11.05 18.81 -5.32
C ARG A 82 12.32 19.35 -4.69
N HIS A 83 13.23 18.47 -4.28
CA HIS A 83 14.39 18.83 -3.48
C HIS A 83 15.71 18.59 -4.21
N ASP A 84 16.71 19.43 -3.94
CA ASP A 84 18.09 19.24 -4.36
C ASP A 84 18.72 18.05 -3.62
N GLY A 85 19.42 17.19 -4.36
CA GLY A 85 19.93 15.92 -3.83
C GLY A 85 21.11 16.07 -2.86
N LEU A 86 21.85 17.17 -2.93
CA LEU A 86 23.00 17.42 -2.07
C LEU A 86 22.57 18.12 -0.76
N THR A 87 21.74 19.16 -0.88
CA THR A 87 21.40 20.06 0.22
C THR A 87 20.08 19.75 0.89
N GLY A 88 19.17 19.04 0.20
CA GLY A 88 17.81 18.78 0.69
C GLY A 88 16.90 20.02 0.70
N LEU A 89 17.37 21.18 0.22
CA LEU A 89 16.54 22.37 -0.03
C LEU A 89 15.62 22.15 -1.23
N LEU A 90 14.66 23.05 -1.45
CA LEU A 90 13.90 23.03 -2.70
C LEU A 90 14.86 23.17 -3.88
N ASN A 91 14.63 22.37 -4.92
CA ASN A 91 15.35 22.57 -6.17
C ASN A 91 14.89 23.87 -6.85
N ARG A 92 15.68 24.32 -7.82
CA ARG A 92 15.45 25.59 -8.52
C ARG A 92 14.05 25.68 -9.14
N GLU A 93 13.58 24.61 -9.79
CA GLU A 93 12.28 24.58 -10.45
C GLU A 93 11.14 24.75 -9.43
N THR A 94 11.20 23.99 -8.33
CA THR A 94 10.18 24.04 -7.27
C THR A 94 10.17 25.37 -6.56
N LEU A 95 11.35 25.94 -6.27
CA LEU A 95 11.47 27.27 -5.68
C LEU A 95 10.79 28.35 -6.53
N ILE A 96 11.03 28.35 -7.85
CA ILE A 96 10.45 29.34 -8.77
C ILE A 96 8.93 29.19 -8.79
N ASN A 97 8.42 27.98 -8.98
CA ASN A 97 6.99 27.72 -9.05
C ASN A 97 6.26 28.15 -7.75
N GLU A 98 6.86 27.88 -6.59
CA GLU A 98 6.28 28.28 -5.30
C GLU A 98 6.35 29.80 -5.08
N ALA A 99 7.46 30.45 -5.49
CA ALA A 99 7.58 31.90 -5.41
C ALA A 99 6.56 32.61 -6.32
N GLU A 100 6.35 32.13 -7.54
CA GLU A 100 5.34 32.68 -8.46
C GLU A 100 3.92 32.55 -7.90
N ALA A 101 3.58 31.39 -7.32
CA ALA A 101 2.29 31.17 -6.68
C ALA A 101 2.07 32.11 -5.48
N LEU A 102 3.11 32.34 -4.67
CA LEU A 102 3.05 33.25 -3.52
C LEU A 102 2.91 34.72 -3.97
N LEU A 103 3.66 35.14 -4.98
CA LEU A 103 3.59 36.48 -5.56
C LEU A 103 2.21 36.84 -6.10
N ALA A 104 1.47 35.86 -6.61
CA ALA A 104 0.11 36.06 -7.10
C ALA A 104 -0.89 36.41 -5.97
N VAL A 105 -0.57 36.06 -4.72
CA VAL A 105 -1.46 36.26 -3.56
C VAL A 105 -1.01 37.43 -2.69
N GLN A 106 0.31 37.66 -2.56
CA GLN A 106 0.88 38.72 -1.74
C GLN A 106 2.28 39.11 -2.21
N GLY A 107 2.74 40.32 -1.83
CA GLY A 107 4.13 40.72 -2.07
C GLY A 107 5.12 39.91 -1.22
N MET A 108 6.30 39.62 -1.79
CA MET A 108 7.40 38.97 -1.08
C MET A 108 8.73 39.65 -1.40
N SER A 109 9.73 39.41 -0.54
CA SER A 109 11.13 39.76 -0.79
C SER A 109 11.92 38.48 -1.03
N LEU A 110 12.84 38.51 -2.00
CA LEU A 110 13.75 37.41 -2.29
C LEU A 110 15.17 37.80 -1.89
N ILE A 111 15.86 36.90 -1.19
CA ILE A 111 17.27 37.03 -0.87
C ILE A 111 18.04 36.02 -1.72
N LEU A 112 19.01 36.50 -2.48
CA LEU A 112 19.99 35.67 -3.16
C LEU A 112 21.29 35.67 -2.35
N LEU A 113 21.81 34.49 -2.07
CA LEU A 113 23.04 34.27 -1.32
C LEU A 113 24.02 33.49 -2.21
N ASP A 114 25.30 33.84 -2.15
CA ASP A 114 26.39 33.12 -2.80
C ASP A 114 27.53 32.90 -1.80
N ILE A 115 28.31 31.83 -2.00
CA ILE A 115 29.48 31.54 -1.15
C ILE A 115 30.71 32.12 -1.82
N ASP A 116 31.26 33.17 -1.22
CA ASP A 116 32.46 33.85 -1.73
C ASP A 116 33.63 32.88 -1.91
N HIS A 117 34.32 33.00 -3.05
CA HIS A 117 35.51 32.21 -3.38
C HIS A 117 35.32 30.68 -3.31
N PHE A 118 34.09 30.15 -3.43
CA PHE A 118 33.82 28.71 -3.32
C PHE A 118 34.64 27.83 -4.27
N LYS A 119 34.95 28.34 -5.48
CA LYS A 119 35.85 27.66 -6.42
C LYS A 119 37.25 27.41 -5.83
N GLN A 120 37.83 28.39 -5.12
CA GLN A 120 39.15 28.23 -4.51
C GLN A 120 39.15 27.16 -3.42
N VAL A 121 38.04 27.04 -2.68
CA VAL A 121 37.85 25.98 -1.69
C VAL A 121 37.81 24.61 -2.37
N ASN A 122 37.04 24.45 -3.44
CA ASN A 122 37.01 23.22 -4.22
C ASN A 122 38.37 22.87 -4.82
N ASP A 123 39.07 23.85 -5.39
CA ASP A 123 40.36 23.64 -6.02
C ASP A 123 41.45 23.28 -4.98
N ARG A 124 41.36 23.77 -3.73
CA ARG A 124 42.33 23.51 -2.65
C ARG A 124 42.05 22.26 -1.83
N TYR A 125 40.77 21.96 -1.56
CA TYR A 125 40.36 20.90 -0.62
C TYR A 125 39.54 19.77 -1.29
N GLY A 126 39.21 19.93 -2.58
CA GLY A 126 38.42 18.97 -3.34
C GLY A 126 36.91 19.13 -3.15
N HIS A 127 36.15 18.59 -4.12
CA HIS A 127 34.69 18.61 -4.13
C HIS A 127 34.02 18.05 -2.86
N PRO A 128 34.50 16.97 -2.21
CA PRO A 128 33.84 16.46 -1.01
C PRO A 128 33.76 17.48 0.14
N VAL A 129 34.77 18.37 0.25
CA VAL A 129 34.77 19.45 1.24
C VAL A 129 33.80 20.56 0.84
N GLY A 130 33.76 20.93 -0.44
CA GLY A 130 32.75 21.85 -0.96
C GLY A 130 31.32 21.38 -0.72
N ASP A 131 31.06 20.10 -0.98
CA ASP A 131 29.75 19.47 -0.75
C ASP A 131 29.34 19.51 0.73
N GLN A 132 30.30 19.38 1.65
CA GLN A 132 30.04 19.53 3.08
C GLN A 132 29.66 20.96 3.44
N ILE A 133 30.38 21.95 2.92
CA ILE A 133 30.08 23.36 3.14
C ILE A 133 28.69 23.71 2.61
N LEU A 134 28.32 23.21 1.42
CA LEU A 134 26.98 23.41 0.86
C LEU A 134 25.89 22.81 1.77
N ARG A 135 26.12 21.62 2.32
CA ARG A 135 25.21 20.98 3.30
C ARG A 135 25.10 21.78 4.59
N ASP A 136 26.21 22.33 5.09
CA ASP A 136 26.23 23.11 6.32
C ASP A 136 25.52 24.46 6.16
N VAL A 137 25.70 25.13 5.02
CA VAL A 137 24.99 26.38 4.69
C VAL A 137 23.48 26.14 4.52
N ALA A 138 23.10 25.00 3.98
CA ALA A 138 21.70 24.61 3.78
C ALA A 138 21.00 24.10 5.05
N ALA A 139 21.74 23.82 6.12
CA ALA A 139 21.17 23.24 7.34
C ALA A 139 20.17 24.20 8.01
N PRO A 140 19.03 23.71 8.54
CA PRO A 140 18.11 24.53 9.30
C PRO A 140 18.78 25.04 10.58
N GLY A 141 19.16 26.32 10.56
CA GLY A 141 19.91 26.96 11.63
C GLY A 141 21.37 27.15 11.24
N ILE A 142 21.62 28.23 10.49
CA ILE A 142 22.97 28.80 10.38
C ILE A 142 23.45 29.08 11.81
N ARG A 143 24.32 28.20 12.33
CA ARG A 143 25.13 28.52 13.51
C ARG A 143 26.21 29.47 13.01
N ALA A 144 25.98 30.76 13.23
CA ALA A 144 27.02 31.76 13.07
C ALA A 144 28.25 31.32 13.89
N TRP A 145 29.39 31.15 13.21
CA TRP A 145 30.71 31.05 13.81
C TRP A 145 31.58 32.13 13.17
#